data_AF-A0AAJ5UHB4-F1
#
_entry.id   AF-A0AAJ5UHB4-F1
#
_cell.length_a   1.000
_cell.length_b   1.000
_cell.length_c   1.000
_cell.angle_alpha   90.00
_cell.angle_beta   90.00
_cell.angle_gamma   90.00
#
_symmetry.space_group_name_H-M   'P 1'
#
loop_
_entity.id
_entity.type
_entity.pdbx_description
1 polymer ?
#
loop_
_entity_poly.entity_id
_entity_poly.type
_entity_poly.pdbx_seq_one_letter_code
_entity_poly.pdbx_strand_id
1 'polypeptide(L)'
;MAAYEIACSVPSSISFEHADVLFQGMNLLSPRKLQALLYASHSVKTNRVMLYLARRNAHPYFQYLNQSVIETGTGKRQIVPGGWLEPDYQITVPRAFKTEGVEDGSA
;
A
#
# COMPACT_ATOMS: atom_id res chain seq x y z
N MET A 1 -13.66 -5.48 5.01
CA MET A 1 -12.97 -4.68 6.05
C MET A 1 -12.59 -3.37 5.39
N ALA A 2 -13.05 -2.23 5.91
CA ALA A 2 -13.05 -0.95 5.19
C ALA A 2 -11.68 -0.54 4.60
N ALA A 3 -10.58 -0.69 5.36
CA ALA A 3 -9.24 -0.34 4.87
C ALA A 3 -8.84 -1.07 3.58
N TYR A 4 -9.21 -2.36 3.48
CA TYR A 4 -8.93 -3.17 2.30
C TYR A 4 -9.80 -2.77 1.10
N GLU A 5 -11.06 -2.38 1.33
CA GLU A 5 -11.97 -1.88 0.29
C GLU A 5 -11.47 -0.55 -0.29
N ILE A 6 -10.94 0.33 0.56
CA ILE A 6 -10.29 1.59 0.15
C ILE A 6 -9.07 1.28 -0.73
N ALA A 7 -8.17 0.41 -0.28
CA ALA A 7 -7.00 0.01 -1.08
C ALA A 7 -7.41 -0.60 -2.43
N CYS A 8 -8.50 -1.36 -2.48
CA CYS A 8 -9.01 -1.97 -3.71
C CYS A 8 -9.50 -0.93 -4.72
N SER A 9 -10.13 0.13 -4.19
CA SER A 9 -10.74 1.24 -4.94
C SER A 9 -9.74 2.21 -5.57
N VAL A 10 -8.45 2.11 -5.21
CA VAL A 10 -7.37 2.91 -5.81
C VAL A 10 -6.93 2.32 -7.16
N PRO A 11 -6.70 3.14 -8.20
CA PRO A 11 -7.00 4.57 -8.32
C PRO A 11 -8.40 4.84 -8.93
N SER A 12 -9.18 3.78 -9.21
CA SER A 12 -10.35 3.83 -10.09
C SER A 12 -11.52 4.63 -9.53
N SER A 13 -11.75 4.54 -8.22
CA SER A 13 -12.90 5.16 -7.56
C SER A 13 -12.46 6.23 -6.55
N ILE A 14 -11.25 6.11 -6.01
CA ILE A 14 -10.63 7.12 -5.15
C ILE A 14 -9.18 7.32 -5.57
N SER A 15 -8.68 8.56 -5.42
CA SER A 15 -7.27 8.84 -5.66
C SER A 15 -6.40 8.23 -4.57
N PHE A 16 -5.11 8.10 -4.86
CA PHE A 16 -4.14 7.55 -3.90
C PHE A 16 -4.00 8.49 -2.69
N GLU A 17 -4.01 9.80 -2.91
CA GLU A 17 -3.97 10.82 -1.87
C GLU A 17 -5.21 10.77 -0.97
N HIS A 18 -6.39 10.58 -1.56
CA HIS A 18 -7.62 10.45 -0.77
C HIS A 18 -7.59 9.17 0.07
N ALA A 19 -7.09 8.06 -0.48
CA ALA A 19 -6.89 6.83 0.28
C ALA A 19 -5.91 7.03 1.45
N ASP A 20 -4.82 7.78 1.26
CA ASP A 20 -3.86 8.10 2.33
C ASP A 20 -4.51 8.90 3.46
N VAL A 21 -5.30 9.92 3.13
CA VAL A 21 -6.07 10.70 4.12
C VAL A 21 -7.04 9.82 4.91
N LEU A 22 -7.76 8.91 4.24
CA LEU A 22 -8.64 7.98 4.94
C LEU A 22 -7.86 7.02 5.85
N PHE A 23 -6.68 6.57 5.42
CA PHE A 23 -5.84 5.65 6.20
C PHE A 23 -5.28 6.28 7.47
N GLN A 24 -5.01 7.59 7.50
CA GLN A 24 -4.50 8.27 8.71
C GLN A 24 -5.37 8.00 9.96
N GLY A 25 -6.69 7.87 9.80
CA GLY A 25 -7.63 7.56 10.89
C GLY A 25 -7.77 6.06 11.24
N MET A 26 -7.09 5.16 10.52
CA MET A 26 -7.28 3.70 10.64
C MET A 26 -6.25 3.02 11.52
N ASN A 27 -5.89 3.59 12.66
CA ASN A 27 -4.82 3.06 13.53
C ASN A 27 -5.23 1.84 14.40
N LEU A 28 -6.53 1.57 14.59
CA LEU A 28 -7.06 0.54 15.50
C LEU A 28 -7.51 -0.76 14.79
N LEU A 29 -6.88 -1.12 13.68
CA LEU A 29 -7.21 -2.35 12.97
C LEU A 29 -6.72 -3.59 13.75
N SER A 30 -7.52 -4.66 13.73
CA SER A 30 -7.10 -5.96 14.26
C SER A 30 -6.05 -6.59 13.33
N PRO A 31 -4.79 -6.81 13.79
CA PRO A 31 -3.76 -7.38 12.94
C PRO A 31 -4.11 -8.78 12.44
N ARG A 32 -4.78 -9.59 13.29
CA ARG A 32 -5.23 -10.96 12.93
C ARG A 32 -6.25 -10.94 11.80
N LYS A 33 -7.24 -10.05 11.85
CA LYS A 33 -8.28 -9.94 10.80
C LYS A 33 -7.65 -9.44 9.50
N LEU A 34 -6.77 -8.45 9.57
CA LEU A 34 -6.07 -7.94 8.41
C LEU A 34 -5.15 -8.99 7.78
N GLN A 35 -4.39 -9.73 8.59
CA GLN A 35 -3.55 -10.84 8.14
C GLN A 35 -4.37 -11.90 7.40
N ALA A 36 -5.47 -12.36 7.99
CA ALA A 36 -6.34 -13.37 7.37
C ALA A 36 -6.91 -12.89 6.02
N LEU A 37 -7.31 -11.61 5.95
CA LEU A 37 -7.82 -11.01 4.72
C LEU A 37 -6.74 -10.89 3.64
N LEU A 38 -5.55 -10.43 3.99
CA LEU A 38 -4.42 -10.31 3.05
C LEU A 38 -3.91 -11.67 2.59
N TYR A 39 -3.88 -12.66 3.48
CA TYR A 39 -3.51 -14.04 3.16
C TYR A 39 -4.49 -14.69 2.17
N ALA A 40 -5.80 -14.46 2.35
CA ALA A 40 -6.82 -15.00 1.46
C ALA A 40 -7.00 -14.19 0.16
N SER A 41 -6.34 -13.04 0.03
CA SER A 41 -6.48 -12.17 -1.13
C SER A 41 -5.56 -12.57 -2.27
N HIS A 42 -6.14 -12.72 -3.47
CA HIS A 42 -5.41 -12.90 -4.72
C HIS A 42 -5.14 -11.59 -5.47
N SER A 43 -5.57 -10.43 -4.94
CA SER A 43 -5.35 -9.15 -5.60
C SER A 43 -3.98 -8.58 -5.22
N VAL A 44 -2.97 -8.88 -6.04
CA VAL A 44 -1.61 -8.31 -5.91
C VAL A 44 -1.64 -6.78 -5.79
N LYS A 45 -2.48 -6.11 -6.60
CA LYS A 45 -2.65 -4.65 -6.56
C LYS A 45 -3.07 -4.18 -5.18
N THR A 46 -4.17 -4.75 -4.67
CA THR A 46 -4.78 -4.33 -3.41
C THR A 46 -3.87 -4.64 -2.24
N ASN A 47 -3.23 -5.81 -2.24
CA ASN A 47 -2.29 -6.21 -1.18
C ASN A 47 -1.13 -5.22 -1.09
N ARG A 48 -0.49 -4.86 -2.22
CA ARG A 48 0.59 -3.87 -2.26
C ARG A 48 0.15 -2.49 -1.78
N VAL A 49 -1.00 -2.00 -2.25
CA VAL A 49 -1.52 -0.69 -1.84
C VAL A 49 -1.86 -0.65 -0.34
N MET A 50 -2.51 -1.70 0.19
CA MET A 50 -2.83 -1.81 1.61
C MET A 50 -1.56 -1.81 2.48
N LEU A 51 -0.56 -2.62 2.11
CA LEU A 51 0.71 -2.70 2.84
C LEU A 51 1.47 -1.36 2.78
N TYR A 52 1.54 -0.73 1.61
CA TYR A 52 2.17 0.58 1.44
C TYR A 52 1.51 1.64 2.32
N LEU A 53 0.18 1.80 2.24
CA LEU A 53 -0.53 2.80 3.03
C LEU A 53 -0.38 2.56 4.53
N ALA A 54 -0.41 1.29 4.96
CA ALA A 54 -0.22 0.95 6.37
C ALA A 54 1.19 1.25 6.89
N ARG A 55 2.22 0.99 6.07
CA ARG A 55 3.61 1.32 6.39
C ARG A 55 3.85 2.83 6.37
N ARG A 56 3.37 3.53 5.34
CA ARG A 56 3.50 4.99 5.17
C ARG A 56 2.93 5.75 6.36
N ASN A 57 1.77 5.33 6.86
CA ASN A 57 1.10 5.95 8.00
C ASN A 57 1.61 5.44 9.36
N ALA A 58 2.72 4.69 9.37
CA ALA A 58 3.37 4.16 10.57
C ALA A 58 2.40 3.46 11.54
N HIS A 59 1.43 2.70 11.01
CA HIS A 59 0.40 2.14 11.86
C HIS A 59 0.95 1.04 12.79
N PRO A 60 0.62 1.06 14.10
CA PRO A 60 1.17 0.10 15.06
C PRO A 60 0.85 -1.36 14.75
N TYR A 61 -0.27 -1.63 14.09
CA TYR A 61 -0.65 -3.00 13.73
C TYR A 61 0.23 -3.60 12.62
N PHE A 62 0.93 -2.76 11.85
CA PHE A 62 1.71 -3.18 10.69
C PHE A 62 2.85 -4.13 11.06
N GLN A 63 3.48 -3.90 12.23
CA GLN A 63 4.58 -4.73 12.73
C GLN A 63 4.17 -6.19 13.02
N TYR A 64 2.87 -6.46 13.19
CA TYR A 64 2.36 -7.80 13.45
C TYR A 64 1.95 -8.55 12.18
N LEU A 65 2.11 -7.94 11.00
CA LEU A 65 1.79 -8.59 9.73
C LEU A 65 2.98 -9.43 9.26
N ASN A 66 2.73 -10.72 9.02
CA ASN A 66 3.66 -11.57 8.30
C ASN A 66 3.48 -11.35 6.79
N GLN A 67 4.35 -10.53 6.21
CA GLN A 67 4.33 -10.22 4.77
C GLN A 67 4.82 -11.37 3.89
N SER A 68 5.58 -12.34 4.42
CA SER A 68 6.12 -13.46 3.64
C SER A 68 5.06 -14.40 3.08
N VAL A 69 3.86 -14.40 3.68
CA VAL A 69 2.72 -15.22 3.27
C VAL A 69 1.65 -14.44 2.50
N ILE A 70 1.91 -13.16 2.18
CA ILE A 70 0.97 -12.31 1.46
C ILE A 70 1.39 -12.26 -0.02
N GLU A 71 0.46 -12.61 -0.91
CA GLU A 71 0.66 -12.53 -2.36
C GLU A 71 0.91 -11.05 -2.76
N THR A 72 2.16 -10.73 -3.04
CA THR A 72 2.57 -9.44 -3.59
C THR A 72 3.03 -9.56 -5.05
N GLY A 73 3.10 -10.76 -5.62
CA GLY A 73 3.51 -10.96 -7.01
C GLY A 73 4.88 -10.38 -7.37
N THR A 74 5.22 -10.39 -8.65
CA THR A 74 6.51 -9.93 -9.16
C THR A 74 6.36 -8.73 -10.09
N GLY A 75 7.42 -7.92 -10.17
CA GLY A 75 7.53 -6.83 -11.13
C GLY A 75 6.82 -5.54 -10.71
N LYS A 76 7.03 -4.50 -11.54
CA LYS A 76 6.51 -3.14 -11.32
C LYS A 76 5.05 -3.06 -11.71
N ARG A 77 4.24 -2.34 -10.95
CA ARG A 77 2.84 -2.07 -11.26
C ARG A 77 2.55 -0.57 -11.23
N GLN A 78 2.09 -0.03 -12.36
CA GLN A 78 1.66 1.37 -12.41
C GLN A 78 0.29 1.51 -11.74
N ILE A 79 0.23 2.19 -10.59
CA ILE A 79 -1.01 2.55 -9.91
C ILE A 79 -1.35 4.00 -10.23
N VAL A 80 -0.39 4.91 -10.06
CA VAL A 80 -0.53 6.32 -10.46
C VAL A 80 0.32 6.59 -11.71
N PRO A 81 -0.29 6.90 -12.87
CA PRO A 81 0.45 7.32 -14.06
C PRO A 81 1.30 8.56 -13.78
N GLY A 82 2.56 8.56 -14.21
CA GLY A 82 3.50 9.66 -13.93
C GLY A 82 3.96 9.77 -12.47
N GLY A 83 3.55 8.84 -11.60
CA GLY A 83 3.97 8.75 -10.21
C GLY A 83 5.44 8.37 -10.02
N TRP A 84 5.89 8.37 -8.77
CA TRP A 84 7.21 7.84 -8.39
C TRP A 84 7.10 6.34 -8.08
N LEU A 85 8.07 5.55 -8.53
CA LEU A 85 8.12 4.11 -8.23
C LEU A 85 8.63 3.92 -6.80
N GLU A 86 7.75 3.43 -5.93
CA GLU A 86 8.14 2.99 -4.60
C GLU A 86 8.78 1.59 -4.70
N PRO A 87 10.04 1.42 -4.27
CA PRO A 87 10.81 0.21 -4.53
C PRO A 87 10.35 -1.00 -3.70
N ASP A 88 9.90 -0.81 -2.45
CA ASP A 88 9.60 -1.92 -1.53
C ASP A 88 8.34 -2.70 -1.94
N TYR A 89 7.36 -2.02 -2.52
CA TYR A 89 6.11 -2.60 -3.02
C TYR A 89 6.02 -2.62 -4.55
N GLN A 90 7.01 -2.07 -5.24
CA GLN A 90 7.08 -1.98 -6.71
C GLN A 90 5.79 -1.42 -7.32
N ILE A 91 5.25 -0.36 -6.73
CA ILE A 91 4.06 0.36 -7.22
C ILE A 91 4.39 1.82 -7.50
N THR A 92 3.74 2.43 -8.50
CA THR A 92 3.84 3.88 -8.66
C THR A 92 2.86 4.61 -7.75
N VAL A 93 3.37 5.51 -6.91
CA VAL A 93 2.60 6.33 -5.96
C VAL A 93 2.71 7.81 -6.36
N PRO A 94 1.87 8.73 -5.82
CA PRO A 94 2.02 10.15 -6.08
C PRO A 94 3.45 10.64 -5.81
N ARG A 95 3.99 11.53 -6.66
CA ARG A 95 5.38 12.01 -6.51
C ARG A 95 5.63 12.72 -5.18
N ALA A 96 4.62 13.41 -4.66
CA ALA A 96 4.66 14.04 -3.35
C ALA A 96 4.89 13.05 -2.19
N PHE A 97 4.78 11.74 -2.45
CA PHE A 97 4.98 10.71 -1.44
C PHE A 97 6.41 10.14 -1.43
N LYS A 98 7.26 10.56 -2.39
CA LYS A 98 8.68 10.22 -2.40
C LYS A 98 9.32 10.66 -1.07
N THR A 99 9.99 9.75 -0.38
CA THR A 99 10.77 10.09 0.81
C THR A 99 12.01 10.88 0.37
N GLU A 100 12.21 12.08 0.91
CA GLU A 100 13.40 12.88 0.63
C GLU A 100 14.64 12.12 1.11
N GLY A 101 15.54 11.77 0.18
CA GLY A 101 16.73 10.96 0.44
C GLY A 101 17.02 9.83 -0.54
N VAL A 102 16.10 9.52 -1.46
CA VAL A 102 16.37 8.57 -2.56
C VAL A 102 16.80 9.36 -3.80
N GLU A 103 18.12 9.52 -3.96
CA GLU A 103 18.74 10.04 -5.18
C GLU A 103 18.28 9.18 -6.37
N ASP A 104 17.69 9.82 -7.37
CA ASP A 104 17.29 9.15 -8.60
C ASP A 104 18.57 8.67 -9.30
N GLY A 105 18.89 7.39 -9.13
CA GLY A 105 19.91 6.69 -9.90
C GLY A 105 19.54 6.71 -11.38
N SER A 106 19.87 7.83 -12.02
CA SER A 106 19.93 7.98 -13.47
C SER A 106 21.20 7.29 -13.93
N ALA A 107 21.04 6.18 -14.62
CA ALA A 107 22.00 5.66 -15.59
C ALA A 107 21.25 5.42 -16.89
#